data_AF-A0A091UH79-F1
#
_entry.id   AF-A0A091UH79-F1
#
_cell.length_a   1.000
_cell.length_b   1.000
_cell.length_c   1.000
_cell.angle_alpha   90.00
_cell.angle_beta   90.00
_cell.angle_gamma   90.00
#
_symmetry.space_group_name_H-M   'P 1'
#
loop_
_entity.id
_entity.type
_entity.pdbx_description
1 polymer ?
#
loop_
_entity_poly.entity_id
_entity_poly.type
_entity_poly.pdbx_seq_one_letter_code
_entity_poly.pdbx_strand_id
1 'polypeptide(L)'
;SLLLQLRDTYSKSGIACLTGEEIGNFIQNLDLIESEDRAADPCWQVKWHLGKLIKKIMSRSYEENISAVNAERALTLSHTDGQQPRSPVNRIAAHLTGNSNRKNSLSPRIDSLPRRGNGQKINNWGHSFLYNVELRNGELVIPQTGFYYIYSQTYFRFRENENEDSDLLAQIRNPKQLVQYVYKLTNYPEPILLMKSARTSCWSKKAEYGLYSIYQGGVFQLKREDRIFVSVSNGDIVDMDKEASFFGAFMI
;
A
#
# COMPACT_ATOMS: atom_id res chain seq x y z
N SER A 1 -21.56 -14.88 35.77
CA SER A 1 -20.44 -13.96 35.46
C SER A 1 -20.80 -13.16 34.23
N LEU A 2 -20.69 -11.82 34.29
CA LEU A 2 -20.99 -10.90 33.18
C LEU A 2 -20.24 -11.29 31.87
N LEU A 3 -19.08 -11.94 32.02
CA LEU A 3 -18.29 -12.50 30.92
C LEU A 3 -19.00 -13.61 30.13
N LEU A 4 -19.82 -14.44 30.77
CA LEU A 4 -20.58 -15.49 30.08
C LEU A 4 -21.74 -14.89 29.28
N GLN A 5 -22.42 -13.87 29.83
CA GLN A 5 -23.45 -13.13 29.10
C GLN A 5 -22.88 -12.34 27.92
N LEU A 6 -21.70 -11.72 28.08
CA LEU A 6 -21.00 -11.05 26.98
C LEU A 6 -20.60 -12.05 25.89
N ARG A 7 -20.08 -13.22 26.25
CA ARG A 7 -19.75 -14.30 25.30
C ARG A 7 -20.98 -14.78 24.52
N ASP A 8 -22.10 -14.99 25.19
CA ASP A 8 -23.37 -15.38 24.54
C ASP A 8 -23.96 -14.27 23.66
N THR A 9 -23.72 -13.00 24.00
CA THR A 9 -24.18 -11.85 23.19
C THR A 9 -23.30 -11.68 21.95
N TYR A 10 -21.99 -11.87 22.08
CA TYR A 10 -21.06 -11.88 20.94
C TYR A 10 -21.29 -13.10 20.03
N SER A 11 -21.62 -14.28 20.58
CA SER A 11 -21.94 -15.48 19.79
C SER A 11 -23.29 -15.38 19.06
N LYS A 12 -24.19 -14.51 19.52
CA LYS A 12 -25.46 -14.19 18.85
C LYS A 12 -25.38 -13.03 17.87
N SER A 13 -24.25 -12.30 17.83
CA SER A 13 -24.01 -11.26 16.83
C SER A 13 -23.49 -11.89 15.53
N GLY A 14 -24.07 -11.55 14.38
CA GLY A 14 -23.66 -12.10 13.07
C GLY A 14 -22.20 -11.84 12.67
N ILE A 15 -21.47 -11.05 13.45
CA ILE A 15 -20.04 -10.75 13.26
C ILE A 15 -19.15 -11.94 13.67
N ALA A 16 -19.57 -12.77 14.62
CA ALA A 16 -18.81 -13.98 15.00
C ALA A 16 -18.65 -14.97 13.83
N CYS A 17 -19.59 -14.94 12.88
CA CYS A 17 -19.54 -15.72 11.64
C CYS A 17 -18.49 -15.21 10.62
N LEU A 18 -17.94 -14.02 10.85
CA LEU A 18 -17.01 -13.32 9.94
C LEU A 18 -15.57 -13.30 10.46
N THR A 19 -15.32 -13.81 11.67
CA THR A 19 -14.00 -13.74 12.33
C THR A 19 -13.18 -15.05 12.25
N GLY A 20 -13.67 -16.06 11.54
CA GLY A 20 -12.96 -17.33 11.31
C GLY A 20 -12.07 -17.32 10.05
N GLU A 21 -10.99 -18.11 10.05
CA GLU A 21 -9.88 -18.08 9.07
C GLU A 21 -10.18 -18.60 7.65
N GLU A 22 -11.44 -18.79 7.23
CA GLU A 22 -11.75 -19.51 5.97
C GLU A 22 -12.71 -18.79 5.00
N ILE A 23 -12.86 -17.47 5.08
CA ILE A 23 -13.75 -16.73 4.14
C ILE A 23 -13.22 -16.78 2.69
N GLY A 24 -11.90 -16.75 2.50
CA GLY A 24 -11.27 -16.78 1.17
C GLY A 24 -11.56 -18.07 0.38
N ASN A 25 -11.44 -19.22 1.05
CA ASN A 25 -11.68 -20.53 0.44
C ASN A 25 -13.18 -20.77 0.12
N PHE A 26 -14.08 -20.19 0.92
CA PHE A 26 -15.52 -20.30 0.71
C PHE A 26 -16.00 -19.55 -0.54
N ILE A 27 -15.44 -18.36 -0.82
CA ILE A 27 -15.81 -17.57 -2.00
C ILE A 27 -15.42 -18.29 -3.30
N GLN A 28 -14.29 -19.00 -3.29
CA GLN A 28 -13.75 -19.69 -4.45
C GLN A 28 -14.53 -20.98 -4.80
N ASN A 29 -15.16 -21.60 -3.81
CA ASN A 29 -15.91 -22.86 -3.94
C ASN A 29 -17.43 -22.70 -3.76
N LEU A 30 -17.98 -21.49 -3.89
CA LEU A 30 -19.40 -21.18 -3.61
C LEU A 30 -20.40 -22.06 -4.38
N ASP A 31 -20.01 -22.57 -5.56
CA ASP A 31 -20.84 -23.41 -6.43
C ASP A 31 -20.64 -24.93 -6.20
N LEU A 32 -19.62 -25.35 -5.43
CA LEU A 32 -19.23 -26.75 -5.22
C LEU A 32 -19.56 -27.29 -3.82
N ILE A 33 -20.04 -26.44 -2.90
CA ILE A 33 -20.41 -26.87 -1.54
C ILE A 33 -21.79 -27.54 -1.59
N GLU A 34 -21.78 -28.83 -1.94
CA GLU A 34 -22.92 -29.75 -1.78
C GLU A 34 -22.88 -30.50 -0.44
N SER A 35 -24.04 -30.44 0.23
CA SER A 35 -24.58 -31.19 1.36
C SER A 35 -23.78 -31.45 2.65
N GLU A 36 -22.49 -31.77 2.67
CA GLU A 36 -21.87 -32.30 3.91
C GLU A 36 -21.47 -31.19 4.92
N ASP A 37 -20.95 -30.04 4.47
CA ASP A 37 -20.57 -28.92 5.37
C ASP A 37 -21.75 -28.03 5.78
N ARG A 38 -22.92 -28.19 5.16
CA ARG A 38 -24.13 -27.39 5.46
C ARG A 38 -24.74 -27.70 6.82
N ALA A 39 -24.50 -28.90 7.35
CA ALA A 39 -25.08 -29.36 8.60
C ALA A 39 -24.24 -29.03 9.85
N ALA A 40 -22.94 -28.73 9.67
CA ALA A 40 -22.00 -28.57 10.77
C ALA A 40 -21.72 -27.09 11.16
N ASP A 41 -21.83 -26.15 10.22
CA ASP A 41 -21.50 -24.74 10.48
C ASP A 41 -22.77 -23.89 10.74
N PRO A 42 -23.05 -23.46 11.99
CA PRO A 42 -24.19 -22.57 12.29
C PRO A 42 -24.12 -21.20 11.60
N CYS A 43 -22.98 -20.83 11.01
CA CYS A 43 -22.75 -19.59 10.27
C CYS A 43 -22.93 -19.70 8.75
N TRP A 44 -23.31 -20.87 8.23
CA TRP A 44 -23.35 -21.14 6.78
C TRP A 44 -24.24 -20.16 6.00
N GLN A 45 -25.40 -19.77 6.55
CA GLN A 45 -26.31 -18.83 5.89
C GLN A 45 -25.68 -17.44 5.69
N VAL A 46 -25.01 -16.92 6.72
CA VAL A 46 -24.36 -15.60 6.67
C VAL A 46 -23.21 -15.62 5.66
N LYS A 47 -22.37 -16.65 5.70
CA LYS A 47 -21.27 -16.85 4.76
C LYS A 47 -21.77 -16.96 3.31
N TRP A 48 -22.84 -17.73 3.07
CA TRP A 48 -23.42 -17.92 1.74
C TRP A 48 -24.00 -16.63 1.15
N HIS A 49 -24.81 -15.89 1.93
CA HIS A 49 -25.38 -14.62 1.46
C HIS A 49 -24.29 -13.57 1.17
N LEU A 50 -23.25 -13.49 2.00
CA LEU A 50 -22.11 -12.61 1.78
C LEU A 50 -21.31 -13.02 0.53
N GLY A 51 -21.00 -14.30 0.37
CA GLY A 51 -20.31 -14.83 -0.81
C GLY A 51 -21.07 -14.54 -2.11
N LYS A 52 -22.39 -14.69 -2.10
CA LYS A 52 -23.25 -14.35 -3.24
C LYS A 52 -23.22 -12.85 -3.58
N LEU A 53 -23.20 -11.99 -2.56
CA LEU A 53 -23.09 -10.54 -2.75
C LEU A 53 -21.73 -10.15 -3.34
N ILE A 54 -20.64 -10.71 -2.80
CA ILE A 54 -19.27 -10.49 -3.30
C ILE A 54 -19.17 -10.94 -4.75
N LYS A 55 -19.63 -12.16 -5.08
CA LYS A 55 -19.64 -12.69 -6.46
C LYS A 55 -20.44 -11.78 -7.39
N LYS A 56 -21.61 -11.31 -6.97
CA LYS A 56 -22.44 -10.38 -7.76
C LYS A 56 -21.75 -9.03 -8.01
N ILE A 57 -21.09 -8.46 -6.99
CA ILE A 57 -20.34 -7.20 -7.13
C ILE A 57 -19.15 -7.40 -8.07
N MET A 58 -18.42 -8.51 -7.95
CA MET A 58 -17.30 -8.86 -8.82
C MET A 58 -17.75 -9.05 -10.28
N SER A 59 -18.81 -9.83 -10.52
CA SER A 59 -19.37 -10.03 -11.87
C SER A 59 -19.88 -8.74 -12.50
N ARG A 60 -20.55 -7.86 -11.73
CA ARG A 60 -21.00 -6.56 -12.26
C ARG A 60 -19.83 -5.67 -12.67
N SER A 61 -18.75 -5.68 -11.88
CA SER A 61 -17.52 -4.95 -12.21
C SER A 61 -16.82 -5.49 -13.47
N TYR A 62 -16.97 -6.79 -13.77
CA TYR A 62 -16.48 -7.42 -14.98
C TYR A 62 -17.32 -7.05 -16.22
N GLU A 63 -18.65 -7.01 -16.09
CA GLU A 63 -19.58 -6.59 -17.16
C GLU A 63 -19.44 -5.09 -17.48
N GLU A 64 -19.32 -4.24 -16.47
CA GLU A 64 -19.05 -2.80 -16.64
C GLU A 64 -17.70 -2.58 -17.37
N ASN A 65 -16.67 -3.38 -17.10
CA ASN A 65 -15.39 -3.33 -17.82
C ASN A 65 -15.47 -3.83 -19.27
N ILE A 66 -16.24 -4.87 -19.58
CA ILE A 66 -16.39 -5.37 -20.97
C ILE A 66 -17.10 -4.35 -21.86
N SER A 67 -18.10 -3.63 -21.34
CA SER A 67 -18.78 -2.57 -22.09
C SER A 67 -17.86 -1.39 -22.43
N ALA A 68 -16.88 -1.08 -21.57
CA ALA A 68 -15.87 -0.06 -21.84
C ALA A 68 -14.80 -0.52 -22.85
N VAL A 69 -14.38 -1.80 -22.81
CA VAL A 69 -13.36 -2.37 -23.70
C VAL A 69 -13.89 -2.59 -25.13
N ASN A 70 -15.19 -2.88 -25.30
CA ASN A 70 -15.78 -3.06 -26.63
C ASN A 70 -15.95 -1.75 -27.42
N ALA A 71 -15.92 -0.58 -26.76
CA ALA A 71 -15.95 0.72 -27.43
C ALA A 71 -14.60 1.08 -28.10
N GLU A 72 -13.48 0.48 -27.66
CA GLU A 72 -12.14 0.75 -28.21
C GLU A 72 -11.64 -0.33 -29.20
N ARG A 73 -12.29 -1.49 -29.29
CA ARG A 73 -11.88 -2.60 -30.19
C ARG A 73 -12.36 -2.49 -31.64
N ALA A 74 -13.12 -1.46 -32.01
CA ALA A 74 -13.64 -1.30 -33.38
C ALA A 74 -12.59 -0.79 -34.40
N LEU A 75 -11.37 -0.46 -33.97
CA LEU A 75 -10.33 0.07 -34.85
C LEU A 75 -8.97 -0.60 -34.58
N THR A 76 -8.83 -1.87 -34.98
CA THR A 76 -7.61 -2.41 -35.62
C THR A 76 -7.72 -3.94 -35.71
N LEU A 77 -8.01 -4.42 -36.92
CA LEU A 77 -7.97 -5.83 -37.27
C LEU A 77 -6.90 -5.97 -38.36
N SER A 78 -5.85 -6.74 -38.09
CA SER A 78 -4.99 -7.32 -39.13
C SER A 78 -4.31 -8.57 -38.59
N HIS A 79 -4.74 -9.70 -39.14
CA HIS A 79 -4.08 -11.00 -39.08
C HIS A 79 -2.73 -10.97 -39.79
N THR A 80 -1.73 -11.69 -39.27
CA THR A 80 -0.88 -12.62 -40.04
C THR A 80 -0.30 -13.69 -39.12
N ASP A 81 -0.04 -14.84 -39.73
CA ASP A 81 0.17 -16.18 -39.21
C ASP A 81 1.64 -16.49 -38.86
N GLY A 82 1.85 -17.50 -38.01
CA GLY A 82 3.03 -18.38 -38.06
C GLY A 82 4.35 -17.93 -37.41
N GLN A 83 4.43 -18.04 -36.08
CA GLN A 83 5.58 -18.50 -35.26
C GLN A 83 5.36 -17.96 -33.85
N GLN A 84 5.19 -18.81 -32.83
CA GLN A 84 5.10 -18.33 -31.44
C GLN A 84 6.41 -17.60 -31.05
N PRO A 85 6.42 -16.28 -30.83
CA PRO A 85 7.30 -15.75 -29.81
C PRO A 85 6.62 -16.12 -28.48
N ARG A 86 7.37 -16.46 -27.43
CA ARG A 86 6.85 -16.15 -26.09
C ARG A 86 6.59 -14.65 -26.13
N SER A 87 5.32 -14.25 -26.23
CA SER A 87 4.94 -12.85 -26.19
C SER A 87 5.65 -12.23 -25.00
N PRO A 88 6.30 -11.06 -25.13
CA PRO A 88 6.81 -10.39 -23.96
C PRO A 88 5.59 -10.20 -23.06
N VAL A 89 5.54 -10.94 -21.95
CA VAL A 89 4.56 -10.67 -20.91
C VAL A 89 4.82 -9.21 -20.57
N ASN A 90 3.90 -8.31 -20.94
CA ASN A 90 3.99 -6.89 -20.67
C ASN A 90 3.90 -6.72 -19.16
N ARG A 91 4.99 -7.03 -18.47
CA ARG A 91 5.10 -6.99 -17.02
C ARG A 91 5.14 -5.54 -16.62
N ILE A 92 4.19 -5.12 -15.80
CA ILE A 92 4.17 -3.78 -15.25
C ILE A 92 4.57 -3.90 -13.78
N ALA A 93 5.83 -3.58 -13.50
CA ALA A 93 6.37 -3.67 -12.15
C ALA A 93 7.59 -2.75 -11.98
N ALA A 94 7.77 -2.22 -10.78
CA ALA A 94 8.90 -1.40 -10.40
C ALA A 94 9.38 -1.76 -8.99
N HIS A 95 10.70 -1.73 -8.80
CA HIS A 95 11.33 -1.74 -7.49
C HIS A 95 12.46 -0.70 -7.45
N LEU A 96 12.23 0.34 -6.67
CA LEU A 96 13.14 1.42 -6.37
C LEU A 96 13.84 1.15 -5.05
N THR A 97 15.12 1.51 -4.97
CA THR A 97 15.91 1.40 -3.74
C THR A 97 16.45 2.76 -3.36
N GLY A 98 16.81 2.93 -2.10
CA GLY A 98 17.51 4.13 -1.62
C GLY A 98 18.80 4.39 -2.41
N ASN A 99 19.21 5.66 -2.46
CA ASN A 99 20.44 6.08 -3.10
C ASN A 99 21.29 6.96 -2.17
N SER A 100 22.13 6.32 -1.35
CA SER A 100 23.02 6.98 -0.39
C SER A 100 24.12 7.84 -1.02
N ASN A 101 24.46 7.62 -2.30
CA ASN A 101 25.50 8.37 -3.01
C ASN A 101 25.08 9.78 -3.43
N ARG A 102 23.78 10.05 -3.50
CA ARG A 102 23.26 11.39 -3.70
C ARG A 102 22.95 11.93 -2.30
N LYS A 103 23.82 12.80 -1.77
CA LYS A 103 23.53 13.56 -0.55
C LYS A 103 22.10 14.04 -0.65
N ASN A 104 21.29 13.71 0.35
CA ASN A 104 19.88 14.08 0.42
C ASN A 104 19.76 15.58 0.12
N SER A 105 19.44 15.92 -1.13
CA SER A 105 18.85 17.19 -1.51
C SER A 105 17.40 17.14 -1.01
N LEU A 106 17.23 16.93 0.29
CA LEU A 106 16.05 17.33 1.02
C LEU A 106 16.13 18.85 1.02
N SER A 107 15.72 19.46 -0.09
CA SER A 107 15.72 20.91 -0.19
C SER A 107 14.89 21.43 0.99
N PRO A 108 15.47 22.22 1.92
CA PRO A 108 14.68 23.01 2.85
C PRO A 108 14.19 24.20 2.04
N ARG A 109 13.33 23.94 1.05
CA ARG A 109 12.63 25.00 0.34
C ARG A 109 11.22 25.00 0.88
N ILE A 110 10.95 26.05 1.65
CA ILE A 110 9.66 26.69 1.78
C ILE A 110 9.22 27.06 0.35
N ASP A 111 8.88 26.06 -0.46
CA ASP A 111 8.17 26.30 -1.72
C ASP A 111 6.70 26.33 -1.32
N SER A 112 6.16 27.55 -1.33
CA SER A 112 4.77 27.90 -1.12
C SER A 112 3.87 27.34 -2.24
N LEU A 113 3.86 26.02 -2.44
CA LEU A 113 2.84 25.35 -3.26
C LEU A 113 1.93 24.49 -2.36
N PRO A 114 0.60 24.60 -2.52
CA PRO A 114 -0.38 23.89 -1.68
C PRO A 114 -0.35 22.36 -1.84
N ARG A 115 0.34 21.84 -2.85
CA ARG A 115 0.28 20.43 -3.30
C ARG A 115 1.17 19.47 -2.52
N ARG A 116 1.29 19.60 -1.20
CA ARG A 116 2.08 18.64 -0.42
C ARG A 116 1.22 18.00 0.65
N GLY A 117 0.94 16.71 0.46
CA GLY A 117 0.50 15.85 1.55
C GLY A 117 1.50 15.88 2.71
N ASN A 118 1.11 15.32 3.85
CA ASN A 118 1.92 15.32 5.06
C ASN A 118 3.33 14.74 4.83
N GLY A 119 4.30 15.35 5.51
CA GLY A 119 5.69 14.91 5.51
C GLY A 119 6.54 15.46 4.35
N GLN A 120 7.71 14.87 4.20
CA GLN A 120 8.73 15.17 3.22
C GLN A 120 8.73 14.06 2.15
N LYS A 121 8.41 14.41 0.91
CA LYS A 121 8.48 13.48 -0.23
C LYS A 121 9.93 13.01 -0.45
N ILE A 122 10.11 11.70 -0.56
CA ILE A 122 11.40 11.11 -0.93
C ILE A 122 11.55 11.23 -2.46
N ASN A 123 12.46 12.08 -2.91
CA ASN A 123 12.75 12.29 -4.32
C ASN A 123 13.92 11.46 -4.83
N ASN A 124 14.84 11.10 -3.94
CA ASN A 124 16.16 10.56 -4.29
C ASN A 124 16.16 9.03 -4.32
N TRP A 125 15.35 8.47 -5.22
CA TRP A 125 15.33 7.04 -5.47
C TRP A 125 16.39 6.65 -6.49
N GLY A 126 17.11 5.56 -6.22
CA GLY A 126 17.70 4.72 -7.26
C GLY A 126 16.65 3.75 -7.82
N HIS A 127 17.07 2.83 -8.68
CA HIS A 127 16.19 1.74 -9.12
C HIS A 127 16.98 0.43 -9.21
N SER A 128 16.32 -0.67 -8.83
CA SER A 128 16.75 -2.02 -9.14
C SER A 128 16.20 -2.43 -10.52
N PHE A 129 14.89 -2.24 -10.72
CA PHE A 129 14.25 -2.45 -12.02
C PHE A 129 13.02 -1.57 -12.23
N LEU A 130 12.73 -1.27 -13.50
CA LEU A 130 11.54 -0.58 -13.99
C LEU A 130 11.04 -1.32 -15.24
N TYR A 131 9.98 -2.12 -15.10
CA TYR A 131 9.34 -2.82 -16.22
C TYR A 131 8.05 -2.09 -16.58
N ASN A 132 8.05 -1.43 -17.73
CA ASN A 132 6.93 -0.65 -18.27
C ASN A 132 6.40 0.44 -17.32
N VAL A 133 7.16 0.85 -16.30
CA VAL A 133 6.82 1.92 -15.36
C VAL A 133 7.89 2.99 -15.44
N GLU A 134 7.49 4.26 -15.46
CA GLU A 134 8.44 5.37 -15.47
C GLU A 134 8.64 5.97 -14.07
N LEU A 135 9.84 6.48 -13.79
CA LEU A 135 10.15 7.22 -12.58
C LEU A 135 10.36 8.70 -12.90
N ARG A 136 9.52 9.58 -12.36
CA ARG A 136 9.62 11.04 -12.56
C ARG A 136 9.58 11.79 -11.23
N ASN A 137 10.67 12.46 -10.87
CA ASN A 137 10.80 13.26 -9.63
C ASN A 137 10.47 12.47 -8.35
N GLY A 138 10.91 11.21 -8.31
CA GLY A 138 10.68 10.29 -7.19
C GLY A 138 9.29 9.67 -7.14
N GLU A 139 8.55 9.69 -8.25
CA GLU A 139 7.18 9.22 -8.35
C GLU A 139 7.08 8.18 -9.48
N LEU A 140 6.43 7.05 -9.22
CA LEU A 140 6.16 6.04 -10.25
C LEU A 140 4.93 6.47 -11.06
N VAL A 141 5.07 6.57 -12.37
CA VAL A 141 4.00 6.93 -13.30
C VAL A 141 3.34 5.66 -13.82
N ILE A 142 2.02 5.58 -13.67
CA ILE A 142 1.25 4.38 -13.99
C ILE A 142 0.99 4.30 -15.50
N PRO A 143 1.47 3.25 -16.20
CA PRO A 143 1.35 3.14 -17.65
C PRO A 143 -0.04 2.69 -18.12
N GLN A 144 -0.77 1.97 -17.26
CA GLN A 144 -2.00 1.27 -17.61
C GLN A 144 -2.98 1.29 -16.44
N THR A 145 -4.25 1.57 -16.72
CA THR A 145 -5.31 1.51 -15.71
C THR A 145 -5.49 0.07 -15.21
N GLY A 146 -5.52 -0.12 -13.90
CA GLY A 146 -5.62 -1.45 -13.30
C GLY A 146 -5.47 -1.45 -11.79
N PHE A 147 -5.44 -2.65 -11.20
CA PHE A 147 -5.14 -2.83 -9.78
C PHE A 147 -3.64 -3.05 -9.60
N TYR A 148 -3.05 -2.30 -8.68
CA TYR A 148 -1.64 -2.36 -8.38
C TYR A 148 -1.45 -2.70 -6.91
N TYR A 149 -0.63 -3.71 -6.63
CA TYR A 149 -0.06 -3.86 -5.30
C TYR A 149 1.09 -2.88 -5.15
N ILE A 150 0.95 -1.93 -4.23
CA ILE A 150 1.95 -0.91 -3.92
C ILE A 150 2.56 -1.27 -2.57
N TYR A 151 3.88 -1.19 -2.44
CA TYR A 151 4.58 -1.45 -1.18
C TYR A 151 5.76 -0.51 -0.99
N SER A 152 6.09 -0.22 0.27
CA SER A 152 7.23 0.62 0.62
C SER A 152 7.82 0.20 1.96
N GLN A 153 9.14 0.17 2.05
CA GLN A 153 9.87 0.13 3.31
C GLN A 153 10.70 1.41 3.47
N THR A 154 10.64 1.99 4.67
CA THR A 154 11.54 3.09 5.06
C THR A 154 12.18 2.74 6.39
N TYR A 155 13.50 2.86 6.45
CA TYR A 155 14.28 2.63 7.66
C TYR A 155 14.64 3.94 8.33
N PHE A 156 14.03 4.22 9.47
CA PHE A 156 14.40 5.36 10.32
C PHE A 156 15.53 4.92 11.25
N ARG A 157 16.70 5.56 11.12
CA ARG A 157 17.89 5.29 11.93
C ARG A 157 18.49 6.59 12.45
N PHE A 158 18.59 6.70 13.77
CA PHE A 158 19.20 7.85 14.42
C PHE A 158 19.88 7.46 15.72
N ARG A 159 20.86 8.27 16.12
CA ARG A 159 21.36 8.31 17.50
C ARG A 159 20.71 9.48 18.21
N GLU A 160 20.36 9.29 19.47
CA GLU A 160 19.93 10.40 20.32
C GLU A 160 21.19 11.13 20.81
N ASN A 161 21.23 12.46 20.69
CA ASN A 161 22.38 13.23 21.15
C ASN A 161 22.35 13.34 22.68
N GLU A 162 23.52 13.16 23.31
CA GLU A 162 23.70 13.37 24.75
C GLU A 162 23.79 14.87 25.11
N ASN A 163 24.09 15.74 24.14
CA ASN A 163 24.55 17.12 24.39
C ASN A 163 23.47 18.22 24.33
N GLU A 164 22.18 17.90 24.46
CA GLU A 164 21.14 18.92 24.71
C GLU A 164 20.98 19.21 26.22
N ASP A 165 22.12 19.28 26.93
CA ASP A 165 22.24 19.80 28.29
C ASP A 165 22.26 21.33 28.27
N SER A 166 21.18 21.93 27.76
CA SER A 166 20.82 23.30 28.15
C SER A 166 19.83 23.18 29.31
N ASP A 167 20.37 23.47 30.49
CA ASP A 167 19.89 23.20 31.86
C ASP A 167 18.49 23.74 32.24
N LEU A 168 17.63 24.12 31.31
CA LEU A 168 16.28 24.63 31.60
C LEU A 168 15.14 23.95 30.81
N LEU A 169 15.43 23.08 29.83
CA LEU A 169 14.42 22.34 29.05
C LEU A 169 14.64 20.81 28.99
N ALA A 170 15.71 20.30 29.61
CA ALA A 170 16.13 18.88 29.58
C ALA A 170 15.15 17.85 30.20
N GLN A 171 13.97 18.28 30.68
CA GLN A 171 13.06 17.40 31.42
C GLN A 171 12.16 16.51 30.54
N ILE A 172 12.01 16.77 29.24
CA ILE A 172 11.13 15.97 28.37
C ILE A 172 11.82 15.68 27.03
N ARG A 173 12.41 14.47 26.88
CA ARG A 173 12.74 13.95 25.55
C ARG A 173 11.43 13.61 24.85
N ASN A 174 11.08 14.38 23.82
CA ASN A 174 9.85 14.14 23.07
C ASN A 174 10.05 12.93 22.13
N PRO A 175 9.20 11.89 22.24
CA PRO A 175 9.29 10.74 21.35
C PRO A 175 9.02 11.19 19.90
N LYS A 176 9.84 10.70 18.97
CA LYS A 176 9.72 11.02 17.54
C LYS A 176 8.55 10.22 16.94
N GLN A 177 7.69 10.91 16.20
CA GLN A 177 6.61 10.27 15.43
C GLN A 177 7.14 9.91 14.05
N LEU A 178 7.42 8.62 13.84
CA LEU A 178 8.00 8.09 12.61
C LEU A 178 6.85 7.61 11.72
N VAL A 179 6.53 8.37 10.68
CA VAL A 179 5.37 8.09 9.83
C VAL A 179 5.81 7.96 8.38
N GLN A 180 5.35 6.90 7.73
CA GLN A 180 5.49 6.65 6.30
C GLN A 180 4.12 6.79 5.63
N TYR A 181 4.05 7.62 4.61
CA TYR A 181 2.85 7.87 3.81
C TYR A 181 3.08 7.43 2.37
N VAL A 182 2.06 6.85 1.74
CA VAL A 182 2.02 6.57 0.31
C VAL A 182 0.87 7.36 -0.29
N TYR A 183 1.20 8.23 -1.24
CA TYR A 183 0.26 9.15 -1.89
C TYR A 183 0.08 8.80 -3.36
N LYS A 184 -1.06 9.24 -3.90
CA LYS A 184 -1.41 9.24 -5.31
C LYS A 184 -1.67 10.67 -5.78
N LEU A 185 -1.02 11.08 -6.87
CA LEU A 185 -1.41 12.23 -7.67
C LEU A 185 -2.26 11.75 -8.84
N THR A 186 -3.33 12.48 -9.10
CA THR A 186 -4.21 12.29 -10.25
C THR A 186 -4.55 13.68 -10.81
N ASN A 187 -5.60 13.81 -11.61
CA ASN A 187 -6.08 15.11 -12.07
C ASN A 187 -6.72 15.97 -10.96
N TYR A 188 -6.73 15.47 -9.72
CA TYR A 188 -7.18 16.21 -8.55
C TYR A 188 -6.06 17.14 -8.04
N PRO A 189 -6.37 18.38 -7.59
CA PRO A 189 -5.36 19.35 -7.21
C PRO A 189 -4.44 18.90 -6.08
N GLU A 190 -4.98 18.15 -5.12
CA GLU A 190 -4.26 17.70 -3.93
C GLU A 190 -3.86 16.22 -3.99
N PRO A 191 -2.73 15.83 -3.37
CA PRO A 191 -2.36 14.42 -3.26
C PRO A 191 -3.37 13.62 -2.43
N ILE A 192 -3.76 12.45 -2.91
CA ILE A 192 -4.68 11.53 -2.23
C ILE A 192 -3.87 10.51 -1.43
N LEU A 193 -4.05 10.46 -0.11
CA LEU A 193 -3.40 9.47 0.75
C LEU A 193 -3.97 8.07 0.48
N LEU A 194 -3.11 7.12 0.12
CA LEU A 194 -3.48 5.73 -0.07
C LEU A 194 -3.26 4.90 1.20
N MET A 195 -2.09 5.05 1.82
CA MET A 195 -1.70 4.28 3.00
C MET A 195 -0.86 5.13 3.95
N LYS A 196 -1.00 4.89 5.27
CA LYS A 196 -0.08 5.42 6.29
C LYS A 196 0.28 4.31 7.28
N SER A 197 1.55 4.30 7.70
CA SER A 197 2.03 3.45 8.78
C SER A 197 2.90 4.30 9.71
N ALA A 198 2.71 4.13 11.01
CA ALA A 198 3.32 4.97 12.02
C ALA A 198 3.94 4.14 13.15
N ARG A 199 5.08 4.61 13.65
CA ARG A 199 5.74 4.16 14.86
C ARG A 199 6.10 5.36 15.72
N THR A 200 6.25 5.12 17.00
CA THR A 200 6.72 6.12 17.96
C THR A 200 8.04 5.64 18.54
N SER A 201 9.02 6.53 18.65
CA SER A 201 10.31 6.17 19.26
C SER A 201 10.15 5.80 20.74
N CYS A 202 11.17 5.14 21.30
CA CYS A 202 11.21 4.83 22.72
C CYS A 202 11.13 6.12 23.54
N TRP A 203 10.33 6.09 24.61
CA TRP A 203 10.12 7.23 25.51
C TRP A 203 11.19 7.31 26.60
N SER A 204 12.03 6.27 26.72
CA SER A 204 13.08 6.21 27.73
C SER A 204 14.15 7.25 27.46
N LYS A 205 14.49 8.03 28.48
CA LYS A 205 15.64 8.96 28.44
C LYS A 205 16.98 8.25 28.28
N LYS A 206 17.04 6.95 28.58
CA LYS A 206 18.23 6.10 28.40
C LYS A 206 18.34 5.51 26.99
N ALA A 207 17.41 5.82 26.08
CA ALA A 207 17.54 5.39 24.70
C ALA A 207 18.69 6.17 24.03
N GLU A 208 19.72 5.46 23.59
CA GLU A 208 20.89 6.02 22.91
C GLU A 208 20.68 6.13 21.39
N TYR A 209 19.83 5.28 20.82
CA TYR A 209 19.56 5.22 19.40
C TYR A 209 18.18 4.64 19.10
N GLY A 210 17.71 4.83 17.88
CA GLY A 210 16.45 4.30 17.38
C GLY A 210 16.63 3.66 16.00
N LEU A 211 16.19 2.40 15.88
CA LEU A 211 16.18 1.63 14.62
C LEU A 211 14.74 1.19 14.35
N TYR A 212 14.11 1.74 13.31
CA TYR A 212 12.71 1.46 13.02
C TYR A 212 12.48 1.27 11.51
N SER A 213 12.30 0.03 11.10
CA SER A 213 11.84 -0.31 9.75
C SER A 213 10.32 -0.29 9.69
N ILE A 214 9.77 0.53 8.80
CA ILE A 214 8.33 0.60 8.55
C ILE A 214 8.08 0.08 7.15
N TYR A 215 7.45 -1.10 7.05
CA TYR A 215 6.93 -1.67 5.82
C TYR A 215 5.40 -1.55 5.80
N GLN A 216 4.84 -1.20 4.65
CA GLN A 216 3.41 -1.33 4.37
C GLN A 216 3.18 -1.65 2.90
N GLY A 217 2.04 -2.26 2.59
CA GLY A 217 1.59 -2.45 1.22
C GLY A 217 0.09 -2.74 1.12
N GLY A 218 -0.47 -2.51 -0.06
CA GLY A 218 -1.90 -2.63 -0.31
C GLY A 218 -2.24 -2.53 -1.79
N VAL A 219 -3.45 -2.97 -2.14
CA VAL A 219 -3.94 -2.97 -3.53
C VAL A 219 -4.81 -1.76 -3.78
N PHE A 220 -4.51 -1.01 -4.84
CA PHE A 220 -5.27 0.18 -5.23
C PHE A 220 -5.56 0.17 -6.73
N GLN A 221 -6.74 0.65 -7.10
CA GLN A 221 -7.03 0.95 -8.49
C GLN A 221 -6.36 2.28 -8.87
N LEU A 222 -5.50 2.22 -9.89
CA LEU A 222 -4.80 3.37 -10.44
C LEU A 222 -5.21 3.54 -11.90
N LYS A 223 -5.33 4.79 -12.33
CA LYS A 223 -5.56 5.14 -13.74
C LYS A 223 -4.22 5.37 -14.43
N ARG A 224 -4.20 5.20 -15.75
CA ARG A 224 -3.08 5.65 -16.57
C ARG A 224 -2.74 7.12 -16.27
N GLU A 225 -1.45 7.42 -16.21
CA GLU A 225 -0.87 8.72 -15.80
C GLU A 225 -1.04 9.11 -14.32
N ASP A 226 -1.74 8.32 -13.49
CA ASP A 226 -1.65 8.51 -12.03
C ASP A 226 -0.18 8.37 -11.61
N ARG A 227 0.24 9.13 -10.59
CA ARG A 227 1.61 9.09 -10.06
C ARG A 227 1.57 8.71 -8.61
N ILE A 228 2.39 7.77 -8.18
CA ILE A 228 2.47 7.34 -6.77
C ILE A 228 3.83 7.66 -6.17
N PHE A 229 3.85 8.10 -4.92
CA PHE A 229 5.08 8.51 -4.23
C PHE A 229 5.02 8.26 -2.73
N VAL A 230 6.20 8.26 -2.11
CA VAL A 230 6.38 8.06 -0.67
C VAL A 230 6.77 9.38 -0.01
N SER A 231 6.15 9.67 1.14
CA SER A 231 6.48 10.81 2.01
C SER A 231 6.69 10.33 3.44
N VAL A 232 7.53 11.03 4.21
CA VAL A 232 7.91 10.65 5.59
C VAL A 232 7.91 11.85 6.54
N SER A 233 7.64 11.67 7.83
CA SER A 233 7.67 12.77 8.81
C SER A 233 9.09 13.33 9.05
N ASN A 234 10.03 12.47 9.43
CA ASN A 234 11.42 12.81 9.76
C ASN A 234 12.36 12.30 8.67
N GLY A 235 12.39 12.95 7.50
CA GLY A 235 13.17 12.49 6.35
C GLY A 235 14.69 12.60 6.50
N ASP A 236 15.15 13.41 7.45
CA ASP A 236 16.55 13.61 7.82
C ASP A 236 17.20 12.38 8.47
N ILE A 237 16.40 11.56 9.15
CA ILE A 237 16.84 10.33 9.83
C ILE A 237 16.47 9.06 9.06
N VAL A 238 16.02 9.19 7.81
CA VAL A 238 15.78 8.03 6.94
C VAL A 238 17.09 7.56 6.32
N ASP A 239 17.42 6.30 6.58
CA ASP A 239 18.54 5.63 5.96
C ASP A 239 18.19 5.24 4.52
N MET A 240 18.96 5.76 3.56
CA MET A 240 18.78 5.57 2.13
C MET A 240 19.73 4.54 1.54
N ASP A 241 20.28 3.64 2.36
CA ASP A 241 20.91 2.42 1.87
C ASP A 241 19.89 1.54 1.11
N LYS A 242 20.38 0.85 0.08
CA LYS A 242 19.55 0.21 -0.95
C LYS A 242 18.65 -0.89 -0.37
N GLU A 243 19.17 -1.61 0.61
CA GLU A 243 18.53 -2.74 1.27
C GLU A 243 17.59 -2.28 2.41
N ALA A 244 17.80 -1.06 2.91
CA ALA A 244 17.09 -0.52 4.05
C ALA A 244 15.75 0.12 3.66
N SER A 245 15.79 0.98 2.64
CA SER A 245 14.63 1.74 2.17
C SER A 245 14.36 1.49 0.69
N PHE A 246 13.13 1.11 0.36
CA PHE A 246 12.72 0.77 -1.00
C PHE A 246 11.23 1.05 -1.23
N PHE A 247 10.87 1.25 -2.49
CA PHE A 247 9.50 1.55 -2.91
C PHE A 247 9.19 0.80 -4.22
N GLY A 248 8.06 0.12 -4.29
CA GLY A 248 7.70 -0.61 -5.50
C GLY A 248 6.21 -0.76 -5.71
N ALA A 249 5.88 -1.17 -6.92
CA ALA A 249 4.52 -1.52 -7.31
C ALA A 249 4.53 -2.55 -8.43
N PHE A 250 3.49 -3.37 -8.52
CA PHE A 250 3.25 -4.22 -9.68
C PHE A 250 1.75 -4.34 -9.95
N MET A 251 1.39 -4.48 -11.23
CA MET A 251 0.01 -4.72 -11.65
C MET A 251 -0.39 -6.16 -11.35
N ILE A 252 -1.61 -6.34 -10.84
CA ILE A 252 -2.24 -7.65 -10.56
C ILE A 252 -3.13 -8.05 -11.74
#